data_AF-A0A259KMT3-F1
#
_entry.id   AF-A0A259KMT3-F1
#
_cell.length_a   1.000
_cell.length_b   1.000
_cell.length_c   1.000
_cell.angle_alpha   90.00
_cell.angle_beta   90.00
_cell.angle_gamma   90.00
#
_symmetry.space_group_name_H-M   'P 1'
#
loop_
_entity.id
_entity.type
_entity.pdbx_description
1 polymer ?
#
loop_
_entity_poly.entity_id
_entity_poly.type
_entity_poly.pdbx_seq_one_letter_code
_entity_poly.pdbx_strand_id
1 'polypeptide(L)' 'MKLHRFFLIAWPSALGAALMEMLVFAVLDPMQIPQIENIPGMTTQGVYSMAFFVFWAAISFACSLTLILSQPVAQKHVAI' A
#
# COMPACT_ATOMS: atom_id res chain seq x y z
N MET A 1 16.86 -5.59 -15.16
CA MET A 1 15.45 -5.64 -15.65
C MET A 1 14.39 -5.81 -14.54
N LYS A 2 14.71 -6.23 -13.30
CA LYS A 2 13.70 -6.41 -12.23
C LYS A 2 13.29 -5.10 -11.52
N LEU A 3 14.22 -4.14 -11.39
CA LEU A 3 13.99 -2.88 -10.68
C LEU A 3 12.89 -2.01 -11.34
N HIS A 4 12.80 -2.05 -12.67
CA HIS A 4 11.80 -1.29 -13.42
C HIS A 4 10.37 -1.75 -13.09
N ARG A 5 10.15 -3.07 -12.93
CA ARG A 5 8.87 -3.63 -12.48
C ARG A 5 8.56 -3.27 -11.04
N PHE A 6 9.58 -3.20 -10.18
CA PHE A 6 9.40 -2.77 -8.80
C PHE A 6 8.94 -1.31 -8.73
N PHE A 7 9.56 -0.39 -9.49
CA PHE A 7 9.12 1.01 -9.56
C PHE A 7 7.71 1.16 -10.17
N LEU A 8 7.34 0.33 -11.14
CA LEU A 8 5.98 0.30 -11.70
C LEU A 8 4.90 -0.13 -10.69
N ILE A 9 5.27 -0.85 -9.63
CA ILE A 9 4.35 -1.25 -8.55
C ILE A 9 4.39 -0.23 -7.42
N ALA A 10 5.60 0.11 -6.96
CA ALA A 10 5.84 0.94 -5.79
C ALA A 10 5.29 2.36 -5.95
N TRP A 11 5.34 2.90 -7.18
CA TRP A 11 4.87 4.25 -7.47
C TRP A 11 3.33 4.39 -7.36
N PRO A 12 2.51 3.61 -8.09
CA PRO A 12 1.05 3.68 -7.93
C PRO A 12 0.57 3.18 -6.56
N SER A 13 1.29 2.23 -5.93
CA SER A 13 0.90 1.78 -4.59
C SER A 13 1.10 2.84 -3.51
N ALA A 14 2.13 3.70 -3.62
CA ALA A 14 2.34 4.83 -2.72
C ALA A 14 1.19 5.86 -2.82
N LEU A 15 0.74 6.16 -4.03
CA LEU A 15 -0.41 7.05 -4.26
C LEU A 15 -1.70 6.48 -3.68
N GLY A 16 -1.97 5.19 -3.92
CA GLY A 16 -3.13 4.51 -3.34
C GLY A 16 -3.09 4.49 -1.81
N ALA A 17 -1.90 4.28 -1.23
CA ALA A 17 -1.71 4.23 0.21
C ALA A 17 -1.97 5.60 0.86
N ALA A 18 -1.44 6.67 0.28
CA ALA A 18 -1.71 8.03 0.74
C ALA A 18 -3.21 8.37 0.70
N LEU A 19 -3.91 7.95 -0.36
CA LEU A 19 -5.36 8.13 -0.48
C LEU A 19 -6.14 7.34 0.58
N MET A 20 -5.74 6.08 0.82
CA MET A 20 -6.39 5.23 1.83
C MET A 20 -6.12 5.73 3.24
N GLU A 21 -4.90 6.18 3.52
CA GLU A 21 -4.53 6.81 4.78
C GLU A 21 -5.38 8.07 5.05
N MET A 22 -5.50 8.96 4.06
CA MET A 22 -6.34 10.15 4.18
C MET A 22 -7.82 9.81 4.38
N LEU A 23 -8.36 8.80 3.67
CA LEU A 23 -9.74 8.36 3.85
C LEU A 23 -9.98 7.74 5.23
N VAL A 24 -9.08 6.87 5.67
CA VAL A 24 -9.21 6.18 6.95
C VAL A 24 -9.11 7.17 8.09
N PHE A 25 -8.17 8.11 8.06
CA PHE A 25 -8.04 9.10 9.14
C PHE A 25 -9.02 10.27 9.04
N ALA A 26 -9.63 10.52 7.88
CA ALA A 26 -10.80 11.40 7.80
C ALA A 26 -12.03 10.80 8.51
N VAL A 27 -12.10 9.47 8.61
CA VAL A 27 -13.23 8.76 9.26
C VAL A 27 -12.90 8.30 10.68
N LEU A 28 -11.66 7.88 10.93
CA LEU A 28 -11.14 7.40 12.20
C LEU A 28 -10.16 8.44 12.75
N ASP A 29 -10.63 9.27 13.68
CA ASP A 29 -9.75 10.23 14.36
C ASP A 29 -8.85 9.48 15.36
N PRO A 30 -7.52 9.42 15.14
CA PRO A 30 -6.61 8.71 16.03
C PRO A 30 -6.55 9.33 17.43
N MET A 31 -6.94 10.60 17.59
CA MET A 31 -7.01 11.27 18.89
C MET A 31 -8.21 10.87 19.74
N GLN A 32 -9.23 10.25 19.14
CA GLN A 32 -10.42 9.79 19.85
C GLN A 32 -10.31 8.34 20.33
N ILE A 33 -9.21 7.65 20.04
CA ILE A 33 -8.98 6.25 20.44
C ILE A 33 -8.32 6.25 21.83
N PRO A 34 -9.05 5.91 22.91
CA PRO A 34 -8.52 5.99 24.27
C PRO A 34 -7.32 5.06 24.50
N GLN A 35 -7.26 3.95 23.76
CA GLN A 35 -6.15 2.99 23.84
C GLN A 35 -4.84 3.54 23.26
N ILE A 36 -4.87 4.55 22.37
CA ILE A 36 -3.67 5.16 21.79
C ILE A 36 -3.21 6.35 22.65
N GLU A 37 -4.15 7.12 23.20
CA GLU A 37 -3.87 8.23 24.15
C GLU A 37 -3.10 7.75 25.39
N ASN A 38 -3.39 6.53 25.86
CA ASN A 38 -2.78 5.97 27.06
C ASN A 38 -1.44 5.24 26.82
N ILE A 39 -0.91 5.21 25.58
CA ILE A 39 0.41 4.61 25.31
C ILE A 39 1.49 5.67 25.54
N PRO A 40 2.31 5.55 26.60
CA PRO A 40 3.34 6.54 26.89
C PRO A 40 4.40 6.54 25.77
N GLY A 41 4.52 7.67 25.07
CA GLY A 41 5.49 7.89 23.99
C GLY A 41 4.96 7.70 22.57
N MET A 42 3.69 7.31 22.38
CA MET A 42 3.08 7.21 21.06
C MET A 42 2.73 8.62 20.53
N THR A 43 3.45 9.12 19.54
CA THR A 43 3.12 10.38 18.88
C THR A 43 2.07 10.15 17.79
N THR A 44 1.18 11.13 17.58
CA THR A 44 0.22 11.09 16.47
C THR A 44 0.93 10.83 15.12
N GLN A 45 2.08 11.47 14.91
CA GLN A 45 2.92 11.28 13.73
C GLN A 45 3.42 9.84 13.54
N GLY A 46 3.70 9.11 14.62
CA GLY A 46 4.09 7.70 14.57
C GLY A 46 2.94 6.79 14.09
N VAL A 47 1.72 7.08 14.53
CA VAL A 47 0.50 6.36 14.09
C VAL A 47 0.25 6.58 12.60
N TYR A 48 0.36 7.83 12.11
CA TYR A 48 0.23 8.14 10.69
C TYR A 48 1.24 7.36 9.84
N SER A 49 2.52 7.44 10.20
CA SER A 49 3.58 6.74 9.48
C SER A 49 3.37 5.22 9.46
N MET A 50 2.94 4.63 10.59
CA MET A 50 2.69 3.19 10.66
C MET A 50 1.52 2.76 9.77
N ALA A 51 0.43 3.54 9.76
CA ALA A 51 -0.71 3.29 8.89
C ALA A 51 -0.34 3.43 7.41
N PHE A 52 0.44 4.46 7.04
CA PHE A 52 0.98 4.61 5.69
C PHE A 52 1.70 3.34 5.23
N PHE A 53 2.63 2.80 6.05
CA PHE A 53 3.37 1.59 5.69
C PHE A 53 2.47 0.34 5.57
N VAL A 54 1.47 0.20 6.44
CA VAL A 54 0.51 -0.92 6.37
C VAL A 54 -0.32 -0.85 5.08
N PHE A 55 -0.88 0.31 4.75
CA PHE A 55 -1.64 0.49 3.52
C PHE A 55 -0.76 0.36 2.28
N TRP A 56 0.46 0.88 2.33
CA TRP A 56 1.43 0.75 1.25
C TRP A 56 1.79 -0.70 0.98
N ALA A 57 2.01 -1.52 2.01
CA ALA A 57 2.25 -2.94 1.87
C ALA A 57 1.03 -3.68 1.28
N ALA A 58 -0.18 -3.39 1.77
CA ALA A 58 -1.42 -4.01 1.29
C ALA A 58 -1.69 -3.70 -0.20
N ILE A 59 -1.52 -2.45 -0.61
CA ILE A 59 -1.75 -2.03 -2.00
C ILE A 59 -0.64 -2.54 -2.91
N SER A 60 0.62 -2.56 -2.44
CA SER A 60 1.73 -3.17 -3.18
C SER A 60 1.49 -4.67 -3.41
N PHE A 61 0.88 -5.37 -2.44
CA PHE A 61 0.47 -6.76 -2.59
C PHE A 61 -0.65 -6.91 -3.63
N ALA A 62 -1.68 -6.06 -3.59
CA ALA A 62 -2.75 -6.05 -4.59
C ALA A 62 -2.22 -5.81 -6.01
N CYS A 63 -1.34 -4.82 -6.20
CA CYS A 63 -0.69 -4.56 -7.49
C CYS A 63 0.19 -5.74 -7.95
N SER A 64 0.89 -6.40 -7.02
CA SER A 64 1.68 -7.61 -7.33
C SER A 64 0.79 -8.75 -7.80
N LEU A 65 -0.37 -8.96 -7.15
CA LEU A 65 -1.37 -9.93 -7.59
C LEU A 65 -1.91 -9.58 -8.98
N THR A 66 -2.24 -8.30 -9.23
CA THR A 66 -2.67 -7.84 -10.55
C THR A 66 -1.64 -8.14 -11.63
N LEU A 67 -0.34 -7.97 -11.35
CA LEU A 67 0.72 -8.30 -12.30
C LEU A 67 0.91 -9.80 -12.53
N ILE A 68 0.65 -10.63 -11.51
CA ILE A 68 0.63 -12.09 -11.65
C ILE A 68 -0.55 -12.51 -12.52
N LEU A 69 -1.73 -11.92 -12.30
CA LEU A 69 -2.93 -12.19 -13.08
C LEU A 69 -2.87 -11.63 -14.50
N SER A 70 -2.20 -10.50 -14.70
CA SER A 70 -2.01 -9.88 -16.01
C SER A 70 -0.88 -10.53 -16.82
N GLN A 71 -0.25 -11.60 -16.32
CA GLN A 71 0.71 -12.34 -17.13
C GLN A 71 -0.05 -12.95 -18.31
N PRO A 72 0.38 -12.68 -19.56
CA PRO A 72 -0.26 -13.27 -20.71
C PRO A 72 -0.19 -14.79 -20.59
N VAL A 73 -1.34 -15.47 -20.71
CA VAL A 73 -1.38 -16.93 -20.92
C VAL A 73 -0.38 -17.21 -22.02
N ALA A 74 0.70 -17.94 -21.69
CA ALA A 74 1.86 -18.16 -22.54
C ALA A 74 1.42 -18.33 -24.00
N GLN A 75 1.56 -17.28 -24.79
CA GLN A 75 1.29 -17.33 -26.22
C GLN A 75 2.44 -18.12 -26.83
N LYS A 76 2.35 -19.45 -26.74
CA LYS A 76 3.10 -20.36 -27.58
C LYS A 76 2.44 -20.34 -28.96
N HIS A 77 2.52 -19.21 -29.65
CA HIS A 77 2.15 -19.08 -31.06
C HIS A 77 3.40 -18.71 -31.85
N VAL A 78 4.21 -19.73 -32.13
CA VAL A 78 4.40 -20.37 -33.46
C VAL A 78 5.39 -19.55 -34.28
N ALA A 79 6.60 -20.12 -34.38
CA ALA A 79 7.60 -19.74 -35.36
C ALA A 79 6.98 -19.87 -36.76
N ILE A 80 7.02 -18.79 -37.53
CA ILE A 80 6.94 -18.81 -38.99
C ILE A 80 8.15 -18.04 -39.48
#